data_AF-A0A943N676-F1
#
_entry.id   AF-A0A943N676-F1
#
_cell.length_a   1.000
_cell.length_b   1.000
_cell.length_c   1.000
_cell.angle_alpha   90.00
_cell.angle_beta   90.00
_cell.angle_gamma   90.00
#
_symmetry.space_group_name_H-M   'P 1'
#
loop_
_entity.id
_entity.type
_entity.pdbx_description
1 polymer ?
#
loop_
_entity_poly.entity_id
_entity_poly.type
_entity_poly.pdbx_seq_one_letter_code
_entity_poly.pdbx_strand_id
1 'polypeptide(L)'
;MLDFESRRIRDLRGIDFSKLEFEDLRWKYGTFQSVSTGSGCDKKYSSWSGVKTRIGEIEESVWYQAAEKLIRGKGEQELLGYLTQWCSERNFLKESAGEIRKKALQLHVDRIFDHPRWVDFVPFNRQYRPEILQTAHLVTVVNECCQKPGVVTQEQIDASDNGTVACPCCGRWSPFRVLEQAIQTESAAGQTEEAKGGMHLC
;
A
#
# COMPACT_ATOMS: atom_id res chain seq x y z
N MET A 1 7.13 -15.22 34.26
CA MET A 1 5.78 -14.85 34.71
C MET A 1 5.49 -13.51 34.05
N LEU A 2 4.93 -13.52 32.83
CA LEU A 2 4.71 -12.31 32.03
C LEU A 2 3.28 -11.85 32.25
N ASP A 3 3.12 -10.93 33.19
CA ASP A 3 1.88 -10.20 33.39
C ASP A 3 1.81 -9.08 32.34
N PHE A 4 1.47 -9.47 31.10
CA PHE A 4 1.01 -8.54 30.08
C PHE A 4 -0.53 -8.62 30.09
N GLU A 5 -1.17 -8.04 31.10
CA GLU A 5 -2.51 -7.53 30.89
C GLU A 5 -2.40 -6.43 29.82
N SER A 6 -2.48 -6.82 28.54
CA SER A 6 -2.67 -5.90 27.43
C SER A 6 -3.85 -5.02 27.80
N ARG A 7 -3.59 -3.74 28.13
CA ARG A 7 -4.63 -2.75 28.39
C ARG A 7 -5.61 -2.76 27.22
N ARG A 8 -6.82 -3.30 27.43
CA ARG A 8 -7.85 -3.36 26.41
C ARG A 8 -8.53 -2.01 26.31
N ILE A 9 -8.48 -1.43 25.12
CA ILE A 9 -9.09 -0.14 24.82
C ILE A 9 -10.44 -0.41 24.16
N ARG A 10 -11.52 -0.19 24.91
CA ARG A 10 -12.91 -0.39 24.44
C ARG A 10 -13.66 0.91 24.19
N ASP A 11 -12.97 2.04 24.31
CA ASP A 11 -13.57 3.37 24.16
C ASP A 11 -12.51 4.36 23.67
N LEU A 12 -12.92 5.31 22.82
CA LEU A 12 -12.04 6.34 22.26
C LEU A 12 -11.38 7.22 23.34
N ARG A 13 -12.01 7.38 24.51
CA ARG A 13 -11.43 8.11 25.66
C ARG A 13 -10.16 7.44 26.19
N GLY A 14 -9.95 6.16 25.88
CA GLY A 14 -8.72 5.44 26.20
C GLY A 14 -7.54 5.76 25.26
N ILE A 15 -7.74 6.61 24.25
CA ILE A 15 -6.73 6.97 23.24
C ILE A 15 -6.43 8.46 23.33
N ASP A 16 -5.17 8.81 23.50
CA ASP A 16 -4.69 10.20 23.41
C ASP A 16 -4.43 10.57 21.95
N PHE A 17 -5.37 11.29 21.33
CA PHE A 17 -5.28 11.72 19.94
C PHE A 17 -4.30 12.88 19.70
N SER A 18 -3.79 13.55 20.75
CA SER A 18 -2.92 14.72 20.58
C SER A 18 -1.52 14.38 20.06
N LYS A 19 -1.07 13.15 20.28
CA LYS A 19 0.25 12.63 19.88
C LYS A 19 0.17 11.38 19.01
N LEU A 20 -1.03 11.01 18.58
CA LEU A 20 -1.28 9.77 17.87
C LEU A 20 -0.87 9.90 16.41
N GLU A 21 -0.01 9.01 15.94
CA GLU A 21 0.32 8.88 14.52
C GLU A 21 -0.26 7.59 13.93
N PHE A 22 -0.35 7.50 12.60
CA PHE A 22 -0.91 6.31 11.94
C PHE A 22 -0.15 5.03 12.28
N GLU A 23 1.18 5.11 12.44
CA GLU A 23 2.01 3.97 12.84
C GLU A 23 1.59 3.37 14.20
N ASP A 24 1.08 4.20 15.12
CA ASP A 24 0.65 3.74 16.42
C ASP A 24 -0.61 2.87 16.35
N LEU A 25 -1.47 3.14 15.34
CA LEU A 25 -2.70 2.40 15.07
C LEU A 25 -2.51 1.24 14.08
N ARG A 26 -1.34 1.07 13.46
CA ARG A 26 -1.09 0.01 12.48
C ARG A 26 -1.55 -1.36 12.99
N TRP A 27 -2.38 -2.04 12.20
CA TRP A 27 -2.97 -3.32 12.55
C TRP A 27 -1.91 -4.42 12.50
N LYS A 28 -1.45 -4.93 13.66
CA LYS A 28 -0.46 -6.00 13.68
C LYS A 28 -1.10 -7.38 13.46
N TYR A 29 -2.10 -7.69 14.27
CA TYR A 29 -2.91 -8.91 14.14
C TYR A 29 -4.24 -8.74 14.89
N GLY A 30 -5.25 -9.51 14.46
CA GLY A 30 -6.53 -9.58 15.16
C GLY A 30 -6.46 -10.50 16.38
N THR A 31 -7.20 -10.17 17.43
CA THR A 31 -7.39 -10.96 18.63
C THR A 31 -8.86 -11.28 18.80
N PHE A 32 -9.18 -12.52 19.15
CA PHE A 32 -10.56 -12.94 19.37
C PHE A 32 -10.68 -13.66 20.71
N GLN A 33 -11.69 -13.30 21.49
CA GLN A 33 -12.04 -14.00 22.72
C GLN A 33 -13.51 -14.35 22.70
N SER A 34 -13.82 -15.63 22.92
CA SER A 34 -15.16 -16.10 23.23
C SER A 34 -15.30 -16.31 24.73
N VAL A 35 -16.43 -15.86 25.28
CA VAL A 35 -16.80 -16.08 26.67
C VAL A 35 -18.19 -16.71 26.67
N SER A 36 -18.32 -17.84 27.35
CA SER A 36 -19.62 -18.44 27.64
C SER A 36 -19.85 -18.48 29.14
N THR A 37 -21.02 -18.05 29.59
CA THR A 37 -21.42 -18.03 31.00
C THR A 37 -22.76 -18.74 31.17
N GLY A 38 -22.98 -19.41 32.30
CA GLY A 38 -24.20 -20.18 32.57
C GLY A 38 -24.14 -21.62 32.03
N SER A 39 -25.24 -22.35 32.18
CA SER A 39 -25.35 -23.78 31.84
C SER A 39 -26.75 -24.10 31.30
N GLY A 40 -26.87 -25.18 30.51
CA GLY A 40 -28.17 -25.61 29.97
C GLY A 40 -28.85 -24.52 29.14
N CYS A 41 -30.14 -24.27 29.40
CA CYS A 41 -30.92 -23.23 28.71
C CYS A 41 -30.48 -21.79 29.06
N ASP A 42 -29.74 -21.60 30.16
CA ASP A 42 -29.25 -20.27 30.58
C ASP A 42 -27.86 -19.94 30.05
N LYS A 43 -27.31 -20.76 29.15
CA LYS A 43 -25.97 -20.54 28.59
C LYS A 43 -25.98 -19.33 27.65
N LYS A 44 -25.23 -18.30 28.02
CA LYS A 44 -25.00 -17.09 27.24
C LYS A 44 -23.64 -17.16 26.56
N TYR A 45 -23.58 -16.65 25.34
CA TYR A 45 -22.35 -16.52 24.58
C TYR A 45 -22.10 -15.05 24.29
N SER A 46 -20.87 -14.61 24.48
CA SER A 46 -20.39 -13.31 24.04
C SER A 46 -19.03 -13.49 23.38
N SER A 47 -18.73 -12.63 22.43
CA SER A 47 -17.42 -12.56 21.80
C SER A 47 -16.89 -11.14 21.89
N TRP A 48 -15.56 -11.05 21.83
CA TRP A 48 -14.84 -9.81 21.73
C TRP A 48 -13.80 -9.95 20.63
N SER A 49 -13.84 -9.02 19.66
CA SER A 49 -12.85 -8.89 18.60
C SER A 49 -12.02 -7.64 18.84
N GLY A 50 -10.71 -7.79 18.78
CA GLY A 50 -9.77 -6.70 18.97
C GLY A 50 -8.64 -6.72 17.95
N VAL A 51 -7.87 -5.64 17.97
CA VAL A 51 -6.75 -5.38 17.08
C VAL A 51 -5.55 -5.07 17.96
N LYS A 52 -4.48 -5.86 17.82
CA LYS A 52 -3.21 -5.52 18.44
C LYS A 52 -2.56 -4.39 17.64
N THR A 53 -2.25 -3.30 18.34
CA THR A 53 -1.54 -2.13 17.81
C THR A 53 -0.31 -1.83 18.66
N ARG A 54 0.40 -0.72 18.41
CA ARG A 54 1.52 -0.28 19.26
C ARG A 54 1.03 0.23 20.62
N ILE A 55 -0.13 0.85 20.68
CA ILE A 55 -0.67 1.51 21.89
C ILE A 55 -1.51 0.58 22.77
N GLY A 56 -1.80 -0.64 22.31
CA GLY A 56 -2.55 -1.63 23.07
C GLY A 56 -3.40 -2.54 22.20
N GLU A 57 -4.28 -3.30 22.85
CA GLU A 57 -5.32 -4.08 22.18
C GLU A 57 -6.59 -3.25 22.15
N ILE A 58 -6.99 -2.80 20.96
CA ILE A 58 -8.16 -1.95 20.76
C ILE A 58 -9.30 -2.83 20.28
N GLU A 59 -10.50 -2.70 20.85
CA GLU A 59 -11.69 -3.35 20.28
C GLU A 59 -11.84 -2.94 18.80
N GLU A 60 -12.14 -3.90 17.93
CA GLU A 60 -12.11 -3.67 16.47
C GLU A 60 -13.05 -2.53 16.03
N SER A 61 -14.24 -2.46 16.60
CA SER A 61 -15.21 -1.39 16.36
C SER A 61 -14.67 0.00 16.74
N VAL A 62 -13.88 0.06 17.81
CA VAL A 62 -13.25 1.28 18.34
C VAL A 62 -12.02 1.64 17.51
N TRP A 63 -11.29 0.64 16.99
CA TRP A 63 -10.17 0.85 16.08
C TRP A 63 -10.61 1.57 14.81
N TYR A 64 -11.72 1.15 14.18
CA TYR A 64 -12.24 1.84 12.99
C TYR A 64 -12.65 3.29 13.29
N GLN A 65 -13.28 3.54 14.44
CA GLN A 65 -13.64 4.89 14.88
C GLN A 65 -12.40 5.75 15.15
N ALA A 66 -11.37 5.17 15.76
CA ALA A 66 -10.11 5.86 16.04
C ALA A 66 -9.37 6.22 14.74
N ALA A 67 -9.30 5.29 13.78
CA ALA A 67 -8.73 5.52 12.47
C ALA A 67 -9.45 6.68 11.74
N GLU A 68 -10.78 6.64 11.67
CA GLU A 68 -11.56 7.71 11.02
C GLU A 68 -11.37 9.07 11.70
N LYS A 69 -11.36 9.09 13.04
CA LYS A 69 -11.11 10.30 13.81
C LYS A 69 -9.71 10.87 13.57
N LEU A 70 -8.69 10.02 13.52
CA LEU A 70 -7.31 10.43 13.24
C LEU A 70 -7.17 10.97 11.82
N ILE A 71 -7.72 10.29 10.82
CA ILE A 71 -7.72 10.74 9.42
C ILE A 71 -8.36 12.12 9.30
N ARG A 72 -9.54 12.31 9.91
CA ARG A 72 -10.21 13.61 9.93
C ARG A 72 -9.39 14.68 10.64
N GLY A 73 -8.71 14.33 11.73
CA GLY A 73 -7.84 15.25 12.47
C GLY A 73 -6.60 15.68 11.67
N LYS A 74 -6.10 14.82 10.77
CA LYS A 74 -4.96 15.08 9.89
C LYS A 74 -5.36 15.71 8.54
N GLY A 75 -6.65 15.81 8.24
CA GLY A 75 -7.14 16.39 6.98
C GLY A 75 -7.07 15.45 5.77
N GLU A 76 -6.91 14.14 5.98
CA GLU A 76 -6.68 13.16 4.90
C GLU A 76 -7.98 12.47 4.42
N GLN A 77 -9.15 13.11 4.58
CA GLN A 77 -10.45 12.56 4.18
C GLN A 77 -10.54 12.29 2.68
N GLU A 78 -9.92 13.12 1.85
CA GLU A 78 -9.92 12.95 0.40
C GLU A 78 -9.15 11.68 -0.01
N LEU A 79 -7.97 11.47 0.57
CA LEU A 79 -7.16 10.27 0.34
C LEU A 79 -7.90 8.99 0.76
N LEU A 80 -8.65 9.06 1.87
CA LEU A 80 -9.53 7.99 2.29
C LEU A 80 -10.69 7.76 1.31
N GLY A 81 -11.20 8.82 0.69
CA GLY A 81 -12.17 8.76 -0.40
C GLY A 81 -11.62 8.02 -1.62
N TYR A 82 -10.40 8.36 -2.05
CA TYR A 82 -9.72 7.68 -3.16
C TYR A 82 -9.52 6.19 -2.90
N LEU A 83 -9.10 5.80 -1.69
CA LEU A 83 -9.00 4.40 -1.30
C LEU A 83 -10.35 3.68 -1.29
N THR A 84 -11.39 4.35 -0.79
CA THR A 84 -12.74 3.77 -0.77
C THR A 84 -13.25 3.51 -2.18
N GLN A 85 -13.05 4.47 -3.09
CA GLN A 85 -13.38 4.32 -4.50
C GLN A 85 -12.57 3.20 -5.16
N TRP A 86 -11.25 3.19 -4.96
CA TRP A 86 -10.36 2.15 -5.49
C TRP A 86 -10.78 0.74 -5.06
N CYS A 87 -11.08 0.55 -3.77
CA CYS A 87 -11.58 -0.73 -3.26
C CYS A 87 -12.95 -1.09 -3.84
N SER A 88 -13.83 -0.10 -4.05
CA SER A 88 -15.16 -0.32 -4.62
C SER A 88 -15.11 -0.77 -6.08
N GLU A 89 -14.26 -0.14 -6.90
CA GLU A 89 -14.07 -0.49 -8.31
C GLU A 89 -13.49 -1.91 -8.48
N ARG A 90 -12.75 -2.39 -7.48
CA ARG A 90 -12.08 -3.70 -7.44
C ARG A 90 -12.81 -4.71 -6.54
N ASN A 91 -14.10 -4.46 -6.27
CA ASN A 91 -14.92 -5.28 -5.37
C ASN A 91 -15.45 -6.57 -6.04
N PHE A 92 -14.54 -7.47 -6.41
CA PHE A 92 -14.91 -8.75 -7.05
C PHE A 92 -15.77 -9.65 -6.16
N LEU A 93 -15.61 -9.52 -4.82
CA LEU A 93 -16.35 -10.31 -3.83
C LEU A 93 -17.72 -9.72 -3.47
N LYS A 94 -18.13 -8.61 -4.11
CA LYS A 94 -19.41 -7.91 -3.86
C LYS A 94 -19.65 -7.60 -2.39
N GLU A 95 -18.58 -7.19 -1.71
CA GLU A 95 -18.63 -6.76 -0.32
C GLU A 95 -19.52 -5.53 -0.16
N SER A 96 -20.12 -5.41 1.02
CA SER A 96 -20.94 -4.25 1.36
C SER A 96 -20.10 -2.97 1.40
N ALA A 97 -20.75 -1.81 1.25
CA ALA A 97 -20.10 -0.51 1.40
C ALA A 97 -19.39 -0.36 2.76
N GLY A 98 -19.94 -0.96 3.84
CA GLY A 98 -19.32 -0.97 5.16
C GLY A 98 -18.00 -1.74 5.20
N GLU A 99 -17.93 -2.90 4.54
CA GLU A 99 -16.69 -3.70 4.48
C GLU A 99 -15.64 -3.04 3.58
N ILE A 100 -16.04 -2.45 2.46
CA ILE A 100 -15.15 -1.63 1.62
C ILE A 100 -14.56 -0.48 2.44
N ARG A 101 -15.41 0.22 3.22
CA ARG A 101 -14.98 1.32 4.09
C ARG A 101 -13.96 0.87 5.12
N LYS A 102 -14.18 -0.29 5.76
CA LYS A 102 -13.22 -0.89 6.71
C LYS A 102 -11.88 -1.21 6.05
N LYS A 103 -11.90 -1.79 4.85
CA LYS A 103 -10.68 -2.05 4.06
C LYS A 103 -9.92 -0.76 3.74
N ALA A 104 -10.62 0.27 3.28
CA ALA A 104 -10.01 1.56 3.01
C ALA A 104 -9.36 2.18 4.25
N LEU A 105 -9.99 2.07 5.43
CA LEU A 105 -9.40 2.51 6.70
C LEU A 105 -8.12 1.74 7.03
N GLN A 106 -8.11 0.41 6.86
CA GLN A 106 -6.91 -0.42 7.08
C GLN A 106 -5.76 -0.01 6.15
N LEU A 107 -6.01 0.03 4.84
CA LEU A 107 -5.01 0.45 3.84
C LEU A 107 -4.46 1.85 4.14
N HIS A 108 -5.31 2.76 4.60
CA HIS A 108 -4.92 4.12 4.96
C HIS A 108 -4.01 4.16 6.18
N VAL A 109 -4.40 3.49 7.27
CA VAL A 109 -3.58 3.46 8.50
C VAL A 109 -2.24 2.77 8.24
N ASP A 110 -2.22 1.74 7.40
CA ASP A 110 -1.00 1.02 7.04
C ASP A 110 -0.05 1.84 6.16
N ARG A 111 -0.55 2.91 5.51
CA ARG A 111 0.15 3.72 4.50
C ARG A 111 0.57 2.90 3.28
N ILE A 112 -0.23 1.90 2.93
CA ILE A 112 0.12 0.94 1.86
C ILE A 112 0.33 1.62 0.50
N PHE A 113 -0.38 2.72 0.26
CA PHE A 113 -0.31 3.50 -0.96
C PHE A 113 1.01 4.27 -1.15
N ASP A 114 1.80 4.42 -0.09
CA ASP A 114 3.14 5.00 -0.13
C ASP A 114 4.22 3.91 -0.19
N HIS A 115 3.83 2.62 -0.10
CA HIS A 115 4.75 1.49 -0.13
C HIS A 115 5.02 1.04 -1.57
N PRO A 116 6.23 1.21 -2.14
CA PRO A 116 6.48 0.94 -3.56
C PRO A 116 6.29 -0.53 -3.95
N ARG A 117 6.41 -1.47 -3.00
CA ARG A 117 6.10 -2.90 -3.24
C ARG A 117 4.61 -3.24 -3.29
N TRP A 118 3.71 -2.32 -2.94
CA TRP A 118 2.28 -2.61 -3.03
C TRP A 118 1.90 -2.80 -4.49
N VAL A 119 1.21 -3.90 -4.80
CA VAL A 119 0.86 -4.28 -6.17
C VAL A 119 0.12 -3.17 -6.93
N ASP A 120 -0.71 -2.41 -6.23
CA ASP A 120 -1.50 -1.33 -6.82
C ASP A 120 -0.80 0.05 -6.70
N PHE A 121 0.46 0.13 -6.24
CA PHE A 121 1.19 1.40 -6.05
C PHE A 121 1.19 2.27 -7.31
N VAL A 122 1.62 1.72 -8.45
CA VAL A 122 1.66 2.46 -9.72
C VAL A 122 0.27 2.87 -10.19
N PRO A 123 -0.71 1.94 -10.35
CA PRO A 123 -2.00 2.32 -10.93
C PRO A 123 -2.84 3.20 -9.97
N PHE A 124 -2.77 3.00 -8.65
CA PHE A 124 -3.44 3.87 -7.67
C PHE A 124 -2.87 5.30 -7.70
N ASN A 125 -1.54 5.44 -7.57
CA ASN A 125 -0.92 6.77 -7.54
C ASN A 125 -1.03 7.47 -8.89
N ARG A 126 -0.99 6.75 -10.01
CA ARG A 126 -1.22 7.36 -11.33
C ARG A 126 -2.59 8.03 -11.43
N GLN A 127 -3.62 7.44 -10.82
CA GLN A 127 -4.98 7.95 -10.87
C GLN A 127 -5.23 9.11 -9.89
N TYR A 128 -4.70 9.01 -8.68
CA TYR A 128 -5.08 9.91 -7.59
C TYR A 128 -3.97 10.84 -7.08
N ARG A 129 -2.69 10.46 -7.27
CA ARG A 129 -1.52 11.15 -6.71
C ARG A 129 -0.30 11.04 -7.65
N PRO A 130 -0.40 11.51 -8.90
CA PRO A 130 0.62 11.27 -9.92
C PRO A 130 1.99 11.88 -9.57
N GLU A 131 2.03 12.89 -8.71
CA GLU A 131 3.24 13.51 -8.18
C GLU A 131 4.15 12.52 -7.44
N ILE A 132 3.57 11.52 -6.75
CA ILE A 132 4.33 10.48 -6.04
C ILE A 132 5.16 9.61 -7.00
N LEU A 133 4.72 9.49 -8.26
CA LEU A 133 5.42 8.70 -9.26
C LEU A 133 6.65 9.40 -9.85
N GLN A 134 6.81 10.70 -9.65
CA GLN A 134 7.95 11.45 -10.19
C GLN A 134 9.28 11.04 -9.54
N THR A 135 9.24 10.62 -8.28
CA THR A 135 10.41 10.16 -7.52
C THR A 135 10.46 8.64 -7.36
N ALA A 136 9.52 7.91 -7.98
CA ALA A 136 9.47 6.46 -7.89
C ALA A 136 10.42 5.80 -8.91
N HIS A 137 11.03 4.67 -8.54
CA HIS A 137 11.88 3.89 -9.44
C HIS A 137 11.02 3.05 -10.39
N LEU A 138 10.52 3.67 -11.46
CA LEU A 138 9.63 2.99 -12.41
C LEU A 138 10.40 2.14 -13.42
N VAL A 139 9.91 0.92 -13.64
CA VAL A 139 10.49 -0.06 -14.56
C VAL A 139 9.41 -0.57 -15.50
N THR A 140 9.75 -0.72 -16.78
CA THR A 140 8.84 -1.34 -17.76
C THR A 140 9.12 -2.83 -17.83
N VAL A 141 8.08 -3.64 -17.64
CA VAL A 141 8.14 -5.10 -17.74
C VAL A 141 7.19 -5.61 -18.81
N VAL A 142 7.49 -6.79 -19.35
CA VAL A 142 6.55 -7.57 -20.16
C VAL A 142 6.30 -8.88 -19.44
N ASN A 143 5.08 -9.06 -18.97
CA ASN A 143 4.61 -10.30 -18.35
C ASN A 143 4.19 -11.32 -19.40
N GLU A 144 4.50 -12.59 -19.14
CA GLU A 144 4.22 -13.68 -20.08
C GLU A 144 2.73 -13.83 -20.42
N CYS A 145 1.86 -13.51 -19.46
CA CYS A 145 0.42 -13.70 -19.62
C CYS A 145 -0.23 -12.78 -20.65
N CYS A 146 0.23 -11.53 -20.75
CA CYS A 146 -0.37 -10.53 -21.63
C CYS A 146 0.53 -10.14 -22.80
N GLN A 147 1.84 -10.38 -22.71
CA GLN A 147 2.84 -9.99 -23.71
C GLN A 147 2.76 -8.49 -24.09
N LYS A 148 2.33 -7.66 -23.14
CA LYS A 148 2.21 -6.20 -23.28
C LYS A 148 3.12 -5.49 -22.28
N PRO A 149 3.77 -4.39 -22.67
CA PRO A 149 4.51 -3.55 -21.73
C PRO A 149 3.59 -3.00 -20.63
N GLY A 150 4.03 -3.11 -19.39
CA GLY A 150 3.40 -2.55 -18.22
C GLY A 150 4.44 -1.92 -17.29
N VAL A 151 4.01 -1.00 -16.43
CA VAL A 151 4.92 -0.27 -15.52
C VAL A 151 4.71 -0.77 -14.10
N VAL A 152 5.82 -1.09 -13.45
CA VAL A 152 5.94 -1.50 -12.04
C VAL A 152 7.04 -0.69 -11.37
N THR A 153 7.26 -0.87 -10.08
CA THR A 153 8.42 -0.30 -9.37
C THR A 153 9.58 -1.27 -9.33
N GLN A 154 10.82 -0.77 -9.26
CA GLN A 154 12.01 -1.61 -9.07
C GLN A 154 11.91 -2.43 -7.79
N GLU A 155 11.32 -1.88 -6.72
CA GLU A 155 11.16 -2.57 -5.46
C GLU A 155 10.23 -3.79 -5.55
N GLN A 156 9.28 -3.79 -6.50
CA GLN A 156 8.47 -4.99 -6.82
C GLN A 156 9.30 -6.05 -7.55
N ILE A 157 10.26 -5.65 -8.39
CA ILE A 157 11.19 -6.56 -9.07
C ILE A 157 12.12 -7.20 -8.05
N ASP A 158 12.73 -6.39 -7.20
CA ASP A 158 13.71 -6.84 -6.20
C ASP A 158 13.07 -7.77 -5.16
N ALA A 159 11.78 -7.58 -4.87
CA ALA A 159 11.01 -8.42 -3.97
C ALA A 159 10.28 -9.57 -4.69
N SER A 160 10.49 -9.74 -6.00
CA SER A 160 9.83 -10.81 -6.74
C SER A 160 10.27 -12.17 -6.22
N ASP A 161 9.28 -13.03 -5.97
CA ASP A 161 9.52 -14.43 -5.63
C ASP A 161 9.31 -15.28 -6.89
N ASN A 162 10.19 -16.26 -7.08
CA ASN A 162 10.20 -17.16 -8.25
C ASN A 162 10.18 -16.43 -9.61
N GLY A 163 10.74 -15.21 -9.68
CA GLY A 163 10.80 -14.43 -10.92
C GLY A 163 9.42 -13.99 -11.43
N THR A 164 8.43 -13.85 -10.55
CA THR A 164 7.07 -13.43 -10.92
C THR A 164 6.68 -12.09 -10.32
N VAL A 165 5.89 -11.32 -11.06
CA VAL A 165 5.21 -10.11 -10.57
C VAL A 165 3.77 -10.10 -11.06
N ALA A 166 2.89 -9.37 -10.37
CA ALA A 166 1.54 -9.14 -10.85
C ALA A 166 1.56 -8.32 -12.14
N CYS A 167 0.94 -8.85 -13.19
CA CYS A 167 0.90 -8.18 -14.49
C CYS A 167 0.13 -6.85 -14.39
N PRO A 168 0.73 -5.72 -14.80
CA PRO A 168 0.04 -4.42 -14.76
C PRO A 168 -1.20 -4.35 -15.66
N CYS A 169 -1.34 -5.25 -16.64
CA CYS A 169 -2.46 -5.25 -17.57
C CYS A 169 -3.68 -6.03 -17.07
N CYS A 170 -3.47 -7.15 -16.37
CA CYS A 170 -4.56 -8.06 -15.99
C CYS A 170 -4.54 -8.51 -14.51
N GLY A 171 -3.52 -8.11 -13.75
CA GLY A 171 -3.34 -8.48 -12.34
C GLY A 171 -2.82 -9.90 -12.09
N ARG A 172 -2.67 -10.74 -13.13
CA ARG A 172 -2.18 -12.12 -12.97
C ARG A 172 -0.69 -12.13 -12.61
N TRP A 173 -0.34 -12.86 -11.55
CA TRP A 173 1.05 -13.21 -11.25
C TRP A 173 1.63 -14.10 -12.34
N SER A 174 2.72 -13.66 -12.96
CA SER A 174 3.36 -14.37 -14.06
C SER A 174 4.83 -14.01 -14.17
N PRO A 175 5.65 -14.88 -14.79
CA PRO A 175 7.02 -14.53 -15.13
C PRO A 175 7.06 -13.27 -16.00
N PHE A 176 8.14 -12.51 -15.85
CA PHE A 176 8.30 -11.25 -16.54
C PHE A 176 9.73 -11.11 -17.05
N ARG A 177 9.90 -10.23 -18.04
CA ARG A 177 11.19 -9.69 -18.44
C ARG A 177 11.18 -8.18 -18.28
N VAL A 178 12.27 -7.64 -17.75
CA VAL A 178 12.50 -6.19 -17.73
C VAL A 178 12.87 -5.76 -19.14
N LEU A 179 12.28 -4.68 -19.63
CA LEU A 179 12.76 -4.01 -20.83
C LEU A 179 13.92 -3.10 -20.42
N GLU A 180 15.11 -3.36 -20.96
CA GLU A 180 16.25 -2.47 -20.77
C GLU A 180 15.85 -1.07 -21.25
N GLN A 181 16.03 -0.08 -20.37
CA GLN A 181 15.94 1.32 -20.79
C GLN A 181 17.07 1.52 -21.80
N ALA A 182 16.72 1.86 -23.04
CA ALA A 182 17.72 2.24 -24.02
C ALA A 182 18.57 3.36 -23.41
N ILE A 183 19.82 3.06 -23.09
CA ILE A 183 20.77 4.07 -22.66
C ILE A 183 20.88 5.02 -23.84
N GLN A 184 20.26 6.20 -23.77
CA GLN A 184 20.61 7.30 -24.65
C GLN A 184 22.01 7.79 -24.24
N THR A 185 23.02 6.99 -24.58
CA THR A 185 24.37 7.53 -24.75
C THR A 185 24.34 8.10 -26.16
N GLU A 186 23.85 9.35 -26.29
CA GLU A 186 24.18 10.13 -27.47
C GLU A 186 25.70 10.30 -27.47
N SER A 187 26.30 9.48 -28.32
CA SER A 187 27.69 9.49 -28.72
C SER A 187 28.15 10.92 -29.01
N ALA A 188 29.02 11.46 -28.17
CA ALA A 188 29.97 12.49 -28.57
C ALA A 188 30.99 11.88 -29.54
N ALA A 189 30.55 11.61 -30.77
CA ALA A 189 31.39 11.24 -31.90
C ALA A 189 30.97 12.11 -33.08
N GLY A 190 31.78 13.12 -33.38
CA GLY A 190 31.68 13.83 -34.66
C GLY A 190 31.89 15.34 -34.61
N GLN A 191 33.09 15.80 -34.25
CA GLN A 191 33.67 17.03 -34.81
C GLN A 191 35.16 16.81 -35.08
N THR A 192 35.45 16.33 -36.30
CA THR A 192 36.24 17.00 -37.35
C THR A 192 37.75 16.90 -37.19
N GLU A 193 38.31 15.87 -37.84
CA GLU A 193 39.69 15.88 -38.34
C GLU A 193 39.70 16.39 -39.79
N GLU A 194 40.73 17.20 -40.07
CA GLU A 194 41.37 17.47 -41.36
C GLU A 194 40.73 18.42 -42.39
N ALA A 195 41.32 19.63 -42.45
CA ALA A 195 41.72 20.23 -43.72
C ALA A 195 43.14 20.81 -43.59
N LYS A 196 44.15 20.01 -43.97
CA LYS A 196 45.47 20.50 -44.36
C LYS A 196 45.39 21.08 -45.77
N GLY A 197 45.95 22.27 -45.98
CA GLY A 197 46.28 22.74 -47.32
C GLY A 197 46.45 24.25 -47.39
N GLY A 198 47.69 24.75 -47.31
CA GLY A 198 47.96 26.17 -47.56
C GLY A 198 49.36 26.62 -47.15
N MET A 199 50.39 26.11 -47.82
CA MET A 199 51.76 26.61 -47.74
C MET A 199 52.05 27.44 -49.01
N HIS A 200 52.07 28.78 -48.91
CA HIS A 200 52.77 29.62 -49.88
C HIS A 200 53.04 31.07 -49.38
N LEU A 201 54.33 31.35 -49.15
CA LEU A 201 55.12 32.55 -49.45
C LEU A 201 54.46 33.94 -49.41
N CYS A 202 54.84 34.76 -48.42
CA CYS A 202 55.80 35.87 -48.57
C CYS A 202 56.27 36.32 -47.17
#